data_AF-Q1JSW2-F1
#
_entry.id   AF-Q1JSW2-F1
#
_cell.length_a   1.000
_cell.length_b   1.000
_cell.length_c   1.000
_cell.angle_alpha   90.00
_cell.angle_beta   90.00
_cell.angle_gamma   90.00
#
_symmetry.space_group_name_H-M   'P 1'
#
loop_
_entity.id
_entity.type
_entity.pdbx_description
1 polymer ?
#
loop_
_entity_poly.entity_id
_entity_poly.type
_entity_poly.pdbx_seq_one_letter_code
_entity_poly.pdbx_strand_id
1 'polypeptide(L)'
;MGPPPRCCRADPTVVLQKQSKAPRILSLKEVKETSPHILVLSKKKPRWKAPTPAADDRPIMGIKSIRDHVTANAIDNILSRPKKNSGRLFDWMKKPNYGAVPEYLKEIKNRLQLEYAYVESLRKDNSMGSFPGLSEVRVMPDSERVALLNGLKKRWNTLNSEYQNTTHIVKLDTIGKARRKEHFEEQLAAIEKYISKASKGTIVVSSG
;
A
#
# COMPACT_ATOMS: atom_id res chain seq x y z
N MET A 1 14.09 50.31 -20.43
CA MET A 1 14.05 51.35 -19.38
C MET A 1 12.58 51.61 -19.05
N GLY A 2 12.10 51.14 -17.90
CA GLY A 2 10.74 51.43 -17.42
C GLY A 2 10.65 52.83 -16.80
N PRO A 3 9.44 53.36 -16.56
CA PRO A 3 9.25 54.65 -15.92
C PRO A 3 9.92 54.72 -14.53
N PRO A 4 10.42 55.91 -14.10
CA PRO A 4 11.32 56.05 -12.97
C PRO A 4 10.71 55.57 -11.64
N PRO A 5 11.51 55.00 -10.72
CA PRO A 5 11.02 54.45 -9.47
C PRO A 5 10.38 55.56 -8.61
N ARG A 6 9.12 55.33 -8.20
CA ARG A 6 8.17 56.17 -7.43
C ARG A 6 7.03 56.85 -8.21
N CYS A 7 7.03 56.88 -9.55
CA CYS A 7 5.88 57.43 -10.32
C CYS A 7 4.73 56.43 -10.54
N CYS A 8 4.95 55.13 -10.25
CA CYS A 8 3.99 54.06 -10.53
C CYS A 8 3.16 53.62 -9.33
N ARG A 9 3.10 54.40 -8.24
CA ARG A 9 2.21 54.09 -7.12
C ARG A 9 0.79 54.48 -7.52
N ALA A 10 -0.14 53.53 -7.45
CA ALA A 10 -1.55 53.81 -7.71
C ALA A 10 -2.02 54.94 -6.80
N ASP A 11 -2.47 56.04 -7.41
CA ASP A 11 -2.92 57.21 -6.69
C ASP A 11 -4.21 56.85 -5.93
N PRO A 12 -4.28 56.96 -4.59
CA PRO A 12 -5.43 56.51 -3.81
C PRO A 12 -6.73 57.27 -4.12
N THR A 13 -6.65 58.41 -4.80
CA THR A 13 -7.80 59.17 -5.33
C THR A 13 -8.33 58.61 -6.65
N VAL A 14 -7.57 57.80 -7.38
CA VAL A 14 -7.98 57.18 -8.64
C VAL A 14 -8.55 55.78 -8.36
N VAL A 15 -9.85 55.72 -8.09
CA VAL A 15 -10.56 54.47 -7.85
C VAL A 15 -10.97 53.78 -9.17
N LEU A 16 -10.85 52.45 -9.23
CA LEU A 16 -11.29 51.67 -10.39
C LEU A 16 -12.82 51.74 -10.52
N GLN A 17 -13.31 52.21 -11.68
CA GLN A 17 -14.74 52.20 -11.96
C GLN A 17 -15.25 50.77 -12.23
N LYS A 18 -16.54 50.55 -11.97
CA LYS A 18 -17.22 49.28 -12.21
C LYS A 18 -17.07 48.89 -13.69
N GLN A 19 -16.70 47.62 -13.95
CA GLN A 19 -16.45 47.07 -15.30
C GLN A 19 -15.30 47.70 -16.10
N SER A 20 -14.46 48.54 -15.50
CA SER A 20 -13.29 49.15 -16.19
C SER A 20 -12.29 48.14 -16.77
N LYS A 21 -12.31 46.89 -16.31
CA LYS A 21 -11.46 45.79 -16.81
C LYS A 21 -12.23 44.72 -17.61
N ALA A 22 -13.54 44.88 -17.80
CA ALA A 22 -14.34 43.92 -18.56
C ALA A 22 -14.26 44.26 -20.07
N PRO A 23 -13.87 43.31 -20.94
CA PRO A 23 -13.90 43.54 -22.37
C PRO A 23 -15.34 43.70 -22.86
N ARG A 24 -15.57 44.64 -23.77
CA ARG A 24 -16.89 44.80 -24.40
C ARG A 24 -17.18 43.59 -25.29
N ILE A 25 -18.27 42.89 -25.00
CA ILE A 25 -18.78 41.82 -25.86
C ILE A 25 -19.67 42.47 -26.93
N LEU A 26 -19.35 42.23 -28.20
CA LEU A 26 -20.14 42.72 -29.32
C LEU A 26 -21.50 42.02 -29.37
N SER A 27 -22.55 42.77 -29.71
CA SER A 27 -23.88 42.20 -29.93
C SER A 27 -23.89 41.31 -31.19
N LEU A 28 -24.85 40.38 -31.28
CA LEU A 28 -24.93 39.46 -32.41
C LEU A 28 -25.06 40.18 -33.77
N LYS A 29 -25.69 41.36 -33.80
CA LYS A 29 -25.76 42.23 -34.99
C LYS A 29 -24.38 42.78 -35.36
N GLU A 30 -23.66 43.34 -34.38
CA GLU A 30 -22.31 43.87 -34.57
C GLU A 30 -21.31 42.77 -34.98
N VAL A 31 -21.39 41.56 -34.42
CA VAL A 31 -20.54 40.43 -34.81
C VAL A 31 -20.85 39.96 -36.23
N LYS A 32 -22.13 39.96 -36.63
CA LYS A 32 -22.54 39.57 -37.99
C LYS A 32 -22.02 40.55 -39.05
N GLU A 33 -21.95 41.84 -38.72
CA GLU A 33 -21.43 42.88 -39.61
C GLU A 33 -19.90 42.91 -39.65
N THR A 34 -19.24 42.82 -38.49
CA THR A 34 -17.78 42.98 -38.39
C THR A 34 -16.98 41.70 -38.61
N SER A 35 -17.52 40.53 -38.25
CA SER A 35 -16.81 39.25 -38.30
C SER A 35 -17.78 38.06 -38.41
N PRO A 36 -18.51 37.92 -39.53
CA PRO A 36 -19.52 36.87 -39.72
C PRO A 36 -18.94 35.45 -39.69
N HIS A 37 -17.65 35.29 -39.96
CA HIS A 37 -16.97 33.98 -40.01
C HIS A 37 -16.95 33.28 -38.63
N ILE A 38 -17.04 34.03 -37.53
CA ILE A 38 -17.11 33.47 -36.17
C ILE A 38 -18.45 32.78 -35.89
N LEU A 39 -19.53 33.24 -36.55
CA LEU A 39 -20.88 32.71 -36.37
C LEU A 39 -21.11 31.39 -37.14
N VAL A 40 -20.20 31.03 -38.03
CA VAL A 40 -20.28 29.79 -38.79
C VAL A 40 -19.67 28.66 -37.97
N LEU A 41 -20.49 27.65 -37.64
CA LEU A 41 -20.03 26.46 -36.91
C LEU A 41 -18.99 25.70 -37.75
N SER A 42 -17.74 25.65 -37.27
CA SER A 42 -16.64 24.93 -37.95
C SER A 42 -16.87 23.41 -38.01
N LYS A 43 -17.51 22.81 -36.99
CA LYS A 43 -17.82 21.37 -36.94
C LYS A 43 -19.22 21.12 -36.40
N LYS A 44 -20.07 20.44 -37.19
CA LYS A 44 -21.39 19.96 -36.74
C LYS A 44 -21.22 18.65 -35.97
N LYS A 45 -21.93 18.49 -34.85
CA LYS A 45 -21.93 17.23 -34.06
C LYS A 45 -22.67 16.13 -34.84
N PRO A 46 -22.13 14.90 -34.93
CA PRO A 46 -22.82 13.79 -35.58
C PRO A 46 -24.08 13.41 -34.79
N ARG A 47 -25.16 13.04 -35.50
CA ARG A 47 -26.39 12.50 -34.91
C ARG A 47 -26.30 10.98 -34.89
N TRP A 48 -26.36 10.40 -33.70
CA TRP A 48 -26.16 8.96 -33.48
C TRP A 48 -27.46 8.15 -33.56
N LYS A 49 -28.61 8.83 -33.49
CA LYS A 49 -29.93 8.21 -33.53
C LYS A 49 -30.68 8.69 -34.77
N ALA A 50 -31.47 7.79 -35.36
CA ALA A 50 -32.42 8.14 -36.40
C ALA A 50 -33.44 9.17 -35.88
N PRO A 51 -33.99 10.02 -36.76
CA PRO A 51 -35.11 10.89 -36.39
C PRO A 51 -36.31 10.04 -35.96
N THR A 52 -37.14 10.59 -35.09
CA THR A 52 -38.44 10.01 -34.77
C THR A 52 -39.33 9.96 -36.03
N PRO A 53 -40.20 8.95 -36.16
CA PRO A 53 -41.15 8.86 -37.28
C PRO A 53 -42.04 10.11 -37.32
N ALA A 54 -42.50 10.48 -38.51
CA ALA A 54 -43.41 11.59 -38.69
C ALA A 54 -44.80 11.25 -38.13
N ALA A 55 -45.59 12.26 -37.75
CA ALA A 55 -46.93 12.03 -37.21
C ALA A 55 -47.87 11.34 -38.24
N ASP A 56 -47.61 11.55 -39.53
CA ASP A 56 -48.38 10.96 -40.63
C ASP A 56 -47.86 9.57 -41.07
N ASP A 57 -46.72 9.13 -40.52
CA ASP A 57 -46.12 7.83 -40.82
C ASP A 57 -46.82 6.72 -40.04
N ARG A 58 -47.75 6.03 -40.69
CA ARG A 58 -48.50 4.92 -40.10
C ARG A 58 -47.76 3.61 -40.38
N PRO A 59 -47.49 2.78 -39.36
CA PRO A 59 -46.91 1.47 -39.59
C PRO A 59 -47.85 0.62 -40.46
N ILE A 60 -47.30 -0.38 -41.14
CA ILE A 60 -48.09 -1.33 -41.92
C ILE A 60 -49.07 -2.05 -40.99
N MET A 61 -50.34 -1.64 -41.02
CA MET A 61 -51.40 -2.18 -40.19
C MET A 61 -51.91 -3.49 -40.79
N GLY A 62 -52.32 -4.43 -39.93
CA GLY A 62 -52.99 -5.66 -40.38
C GLY A 62 -52.06 -6.80 -40.83
N ILE A 63 -50.77 -6.75 -40.48
CA ILE A 63 -49.87 -7.90 -40.61
C ILE A 63 -50.39 -9.00 -39.69
N LYS A 64 -51.11 -9.96 -40.26
CA LYS A 64 -51.51 -11.20 -39.59
C LYS A 64 -50.54 -12.29 -40.01
N SER A 65 -50.05 -13.05 -39.05
CA SER A 65 -49.27 -14.25 -39.33
C SER A 65 -50.14 -15.26 -40.09
N ILE A 66 -49.62 -15.82 -41.18
CA ILE A 66 -50.27 -16.94 -41.91
C ILE A 66 -50.13 -18.26 -41.13
N ARG A 67 -49.32 -18.27 -40.05
CA ARG A 67 -49.09 -19.45 -39.22
C ARG A 67 -50.37 -19.82 -38.49
N ASP A 68 -50.84 -21.04 -38.69
CA ASP A 68 -51.86 -21.64 -37.84
C ASP A 68 -51.25 -21.97 -36.48
N HIS A 69 -51.58 -21.14 -35.49
CA HIS A 69 -51.08 -21.28 -34.14
C HIS A 69 -51.66 -22.51 -33.42
N VAL A 70 -52.80 -23.05 -33.85
CA VAL A 70 -53.42 -24.22 -33.21
C VAL A 70 -52.61 -25.47 -33.56
N THR A 71 -52.39 -25.72 -34.85
CA THR A 71 -51.61 -26.87 -35.31
C THR A 71 -50.14 -26.75 -34.94
N ALA A 72 -49.55 -25.56 -35.05
CA ALA A 72 -48.17 -25.33 -34.64
C ALA A 72 -47.93 -25.61 -33.15
N ASN A 73 -48.79 -25.08 -32.26
CA ASN A 73 -48.66 -25.32 -30.83
C ASN A 73 -48.89 -26.80 -30.47
N ALA A 74 -49.78 -27.49 -31.19
CA ALA A 74 -49.99 -28.93 -31.01
C ALA A 74 -48.72 -29.71 -31.37
N ILE A 75 -48.11 -29.42 -32.52
CA ILE A 75 -46.85 -30.04 -32.96
C ILE A 75 -45.73 -29.74 -31.96
N ASP A 76 -45.57 -28.49 -31.55
CA ASP A 76 -44.52 -28.07 -30.61
C ASP A 76 -44.66 -28.81 -29.27
N ASN A 77 -45.88 -29.01 -28.76
CA ASN A 77 -46.12 -29.77 -27.53
C ASN A 77 -45.87 -31.27 -27.71
N ILE A 78 -46.31 -31.87 -28.83
CA ILE A 78 -46.10 -33.30 -29.12
C ILE A 78 -44.61 -33.63 -29.25
N LEU A 79 -43.85 -32.76 -29.91
CA LEU A 79 -42.40 -32.94 -30.10
C LEU A 79 -41.59 -32.47 -28.88
N SER A 80 -42.20 -31.76 -27.93
CA SER A 80 -41.50 -31.31 -26.73
C SER A 80 -41.03 -32.49 -25.90
N ARG A 81 -39.75 -32.46 -25.51
CA ARG A 81 -39.23 -33.44 -24.56
C ARG A 81 -39.79 -33.13 -23.16
N PRO A 82 -40.21 -34.15 -22.39
CA PRO A 82 -40.66 -33.94 -21.03
C PRO A 82 -39.56 -33.27 -20.22
N LYS A 83 -39.94 -32.31 -19.37
CA LYS A 83 -38.99 -31.67 -18.44
C LYS A 83 -38.39 -32.76 -17.56
N LYS A 84 -37.06 -32.77 -17.45
CA LYS A 84 -36.38 -33.65 -16.49
C LYS A 84 -36.92 -33.28 -15.11
N ASN A 85 -37.57 -34.23 -14.44
CA ASN A 85 -37.88 -34.09 -13.02
C ASN A 85 -36.56 -33.77 -12.29
N SER A 86 -36.59 -32.80 -11.38
CA SER A 86 -35.41 -32.48 -10.56
C SER A 86 -34.91 -33.78 -9.95
N GLY A 87 -33.70 -34.18 -10.35
CA GLY A 87 -33.23 -35.55 -10.28
C GLY A 87 -33.27 -36.12 -8.87
N ARG A 88 -33.25 -37.46 -8.80
CA ARG A 88 -32.96 -38.18 -7.56
C ARG A 88 -31.76 -37.54 -6.86
N LEU A 89 -31.81 -37.49 -5.53
CA LEU A 89 -30.72 -37.01 -4.68
C LEU A 89 -29.38 -37.57 -5.19
N PHE A 90 -28.40 -36.68 -5.38
CA PHE A 90 -27.10 -37.06 -5.90
C PHE A 90 -26.47 -38.13 -5.01
N ASP A 91 -26.12 -39.27 -5.62
CA ASP A 91 -25.52 -40.40 -4.91
C ASP A 91 -24.02 -40.13 -4.71
N TRP A 92 -23.66 -39.64 -3.53
CA TRP A 92 -22.28 -39.31 -3.15
C TRP A 92 -21.34 -40.52 -3.17
N MET A 93 -21.88 -41.75 -3.10
CA MET A 93 -21.09 -42.98 -3.18
C MET A 93 -20.67 -43.28 -4.62
N LYS A 94 -21.44 -42.82 -5.62
CA LYS A 94 -21.17 -43.02 -7.06
C LYS A 94 -20.36 -41.87 -7.68
N LYS A 95 -19.67 -41.06 -6.87
CA LYS A 95 -18.77 -40.05 -7.44
C LYS A 95 -17.59 -40.77 -8.14
N PRO A 96 -17.09 -40.26 -9.29
CA PRO A 96 -16.09 -40.96 -10.09
C PRO A 96 -14.79 -41.24 -9.33
N ASN A 97 -14.40 -40.34 -8.43
CA ASN A 97 -13.17 -40.44 -7.65
C ASN A 97 -13.48 -40.83 -6.19
N TYR A 98 -14.48 -41.68 -5.95
CA TYR A 98 -14.74 -42.21 -4.61
C TYR A 98 -13.58 -43.10 -4.16
N GLY A 99 -13.06 -42.88 -2.94
CA GLY A 99 -11.90 -43.60 -2.40
C GLY A 99 -10.52 -43.20 -2.97
N ALA A 100 -10.45 -42.45 -4.08
CA ALA A 100 -9.18 -42.00 -4.65
C ALA A 100 -8.67 -40.72 -3.97
N VAL A 101 -7.35 -40.65 -3.74
CA VAL A 101 -6.67 -39.45 -3.23
C VAL A 101 -6.59 -38.40 -4.35
N PRO A 102 -7.10 -37.17 -4.13
CA PRO A 102 -6.99 -36.08 -5.10
C PRO A 102 -5.55 -35.72 -5.48
N GLU A 103 -5.35 -35.30 -6.74
CA GLU A 103 -4.02 -35.02 -7.29
C GLU A 103 -3.29 -33.89 -6.55
N TYR A 104 -4.00 -32.83 -6.15
CA TYR A 104 -3.41 -31.69 -5.43
C TYR A 104 -2.75 -32.10 -4.09
N LEU A 105 -3.23 -33.17 -3.44
CA LEU A 105 -2.61 -33.65 -2.20
C LEU A 105 -1.25 -34.32 -2.47
N LYS A 106 -1.08 -34.96 -3.63
CA LYS A 106 0.21 -35.52 -4.06
C LYS A 106 1.22 -34.41 -4.34
N GLU A 107 0.78 -33.35 -5.02
CA GLU A 107 1.60 -32.15 -5.27
C GLU A 107 2.05 -31.50 -3.96
N ILE A 108 1.13 -31.32 -2.99
CA ILE A 108 1.46 -30.78 -1.67
C ILE A 108 2.47 -31.66 -0.94
N LYS A 109 2.27 -32.99 -0.96
CA LYS A 109 3.19 -33.93 -0.32
C LYS A 109 4.59 -33.84 -0.93
N ASN A 110 4.68 -33.80 -2.26
CA ASN A 110 5.96 -33.68 -2.97
C ASN A 110 6.65 -32.34 -2.63
N ARG A 111 5.89 -31.23 -2.66
CA ARG A 111 6.41 -29.91 -2.28
C ARG A 111 6.97 -29.89 -0.85
N LEU A 112 6.23 -30.46 0.11
CA LEU A 112 6.68 -30.54 1.50
C LEU A 112 7.93 -31.41 1.64
N GLN A 113 8.01 -32.55 0.92
CA GLN A 113 9.19 -33.39 0.92
C GLN A 113 10.43 -32.66 0.40
N LEU A 114 10.30 -31.90 -0.68
CA LEU A 114 11.39 -31.07 -1.21
C LEU A 114 11.80 -29.97 -0.23
N GLU A 115 10.84 -29.31 0.42
CA GLU A 115 11.12 -28.28 1.42
C GLU A 115 11.85 -28.86 2.63
N TYR A 116 11.41 -30.01 3.16
CA TYR A 116 12.09 -30.68 4.26
C TYR A 116 13.52 -31.06 3.91
N ALA A 117 13.73 -31.65 2.72
CA ALA A 117 15.07 -32.00 2.25
C ALA A 117 15.98 -30.76 2.11
N TYR A 118 15.44 -29.65 1.64
CA TYR A 118 16.18 -28.38 1.53
C TYR A 118 16.54 -27.78 2.89
N VAL A 119 15.61 -27.78 3.84
CA VAL A 119 15.89 -27.32 5.20
C VAL A 119 16.92 -28.23 5.89
N GLU A 120 16.85 -29.53 5.65
CA GLU A 120 17.81 -30.49 6.18
C GLU A 120 19.22 -30.28 5.59
N SER A 121 19.34 -30.01 4.28
CA SER A 121 20.63 -29.67 3.67
C SER A 121 21.20 -28.39 4.24
N LEU A 122 20.40 -27.33 4.40
CA LEU A 122 20.83 -26.08 5.03
C LEU A 122 21.33 -26.28 6.47
N ARG A 123 20.61 -27.08 7.27
CA ARG A 123 21.03 -27.39 8.65
C ARG A 123 22.34 -28.18 8.66
N LYS A 124 22.50 -29.13 7.75
CA LYS A 124 23.70 -29.95 7.63
C LYS A 124 24.90 -29.12 7.19
N ASP A 125 24.74 -28.27 6.18
CA ASP A 125 25.78 -27.35 5.72
C ASP A 125 26.19 -26.38 6.83
N ASN A 126 25.21 -25.83 7.55
CA ASN A 126 25.48 -24.95 8.70
C ASN A 126 26.15 -25.69 9.87
N SER A 127 25.91 -26.99 10.03
CA SER A 127 26.60 -27.83 11.04
C SER A 127 28.00 -28.27 10.60
N MET A 128 28.29 -28.31 9.30
CA MET A 128 29.54 -28.84 8.73
C MET A 128 30.55 -27.75 8.34
N GLY A 129 30.17 -26.47 8.25
CA GLY A 129 31.13 -25.43 7.90
C GLY A 129 30.56 -24.02 7.97
N SER A 130 31.15 -23.22 8.85
CA SER A 130 31.15 -21.76 8.89
C SER A 130 30.89 -21.12 7.51
N PHE A 131 29.70 -20.54 7.32
CA PHE A 131 29.39 -19.67 6.18
C PHE A 131 29.76 -18.22 6.57
N PRO A 132 30.69 -17.56 5.86
CA PRO A 132 31.11 -16.21 6.22
C PRO A 132 30.04 -15.21 5.78
N GLY A 133 29.14 -14.81 6.68
CA GLY A 133 28.24 -13.67 6.46
C GLY A 133 26.81 -13.80 6.99
N LEU A 134 26.39 -14.96 7.50
CA LEU A 134 25.13 -15.05 8.25
C LEU A 134 25.48 -15.05 9.74
N SER A 135 25.26 -13.90 10.37
CA SER A 135 25.51 -13.69 11.79
C SER A 135 24.96 -14.84 12.63
N GLU A 136 25.83 -15.50 13.39
CA GLU A 136 25.41 -16.62 14.24
C GLU A 136 24.57 -16.04 15.37
N VAL A 137 23.24 -16.16 15.24
CA VAL A 137 22.30 -15.74 16.27
C VAL A 137 22.26 -16.85 17.31
N ARG A 138 23.04 -16.69 18.38
CA ARG A 138 23.14 -17.67 19.47
C ARG A 138 22.59 -17.10 20.78
N VAL A 139 21.87 -17.93 21.53
CA VAL A 139 21.45 -17.62 22.91
C VAL A 139 22.67 -17.69 23.82
N MET A 140 22.96 -16.60 24.55
CA MET A 140 24.05 -16.56 25.51
C MET A 140 23.74 -17.49 26.69
N PRO A 141 24.63 -18.42 27.06
CA PRO A 141 24.43 -19.28 28.22
C PRO A 141 24.43 -18.46 29.53
N ASP A 142 23.71 -18.95 30.54
CA ASP A 142 23.55 -18.23 31.81
C ASP A 142 24.88 -17.99 32.55
N SER A 143 25.83 -18.92 32.45
CA SER A 143 27.16 -18.77 33.06
C SER A 143 27.91 -17.57 32.50
N GLU A 144 27.88 -17.39 31.18
CA GLU A 144 28.51 -16.27 30.47
C GLU A 144 27.79 -14.95 30.77
N ARG A 145 26.46 -14.97 30.80
CA ARG A 145 25.64 -13.80 31.18
C ARG A 145 25.97 -13.31 32.59
N VAL A 146 26.07 -14.22 33.56
CA VAL A 146 26.43 -13.88 34.94
C VAL A 146 27.86 -13.34 35.02
N ALA A 147 28.81 -13.93 34.29
CA ALA A 147 30.18 -13.42 34.22
C ALA A 147 30.23 -11.99 33.66
N LEU A 148 29.51 -11.72 32.57
CA LEU A 148 29.39 -10.40 31.96
C LEU A 148 28.77 -9.38 32.92
N LEU A 149 27.69 -9.76 33.61
CA LEU A 149 27.01 -8.92 34.58
C LEU A 149 27.93 -8.56 35.77
N ASN A 150 28.71 -9.51 36.27
CA ASN A 150 29.70 -9.28 37.32
C ASN A 150 30.82 -8.35 36.85
N GLY A 151 31.29 -8.51 35.61
CA GLY A 151 32.28 -7.62 35.00
C GLY A 151 31.80 -6.17 34.87
N LEU A 152 30.56 -5.98 34.40
CA LEU A 152 29.92 -4.66 34.30
C LEU A 152 29.77 -3.98 35.68
N LYS A 153 29.30 -4.73 36.69
CA LYS A 153 29.19 -4.22 38.07
C LYS A 153 30.55 -3.83 38.65
N LYS A 154 31.59 -4.63 38.41
CA LYS A 154 32.96 -4.32 38.85
C LYS A 154 33.45 -3.02 38.23
N ARG A 155 33.27 -2.84 36.91
CA ARG A 155 33.64 -1.61 36.21
C ARG A 155 32.85 -0.40 36.72
N TRP A 156 31.55 -0.55 36.95
CA TRP A 156 30.70 0.49 37.53
C TRP A 156 31.22 0.92 38.90
N ASN A 157 31.59 -0.02 39.78
CA ASN A 157 32.14 0.30 41.10
C ASN A 157 33.44 1.10 41.01
N THR A 158 34.37 0.71 40.13
CA THR A 158 35.63 1.43 39.93
C THR A 158 35.37 2.85 39.42
N LEU A 159 34.56 3.00 38.37
CA LEU A 159 34.26 4.29 37.77
C LEU A 159 33.47 5.21 38.72
N ASN A 160 32.51 4.66 39.45
CA ASN A 160 31.74 5.41 40.44
C ASN A 160 32.65 5.86 41.60
N SER A 161 33.58 5.02 42.05
CA SER A 161 34.57 5.43 43.06
C SER A 161 35.41 6.62 42.58
N GLU A 162 35.89 6.58 41.34
CA GLU A 162 36.64 7.69 40.73
C GLU A 162 35.77 8.95 40.61
N TYR A 163 34.51 8.79 40.19
CA TYR A 163 33.55 9.89 40.11
C TYR A 163 33.31 10.53 41.48
N GLN A 164 33.01 9.74 42.52
CA GLN A 164 32.80 10.22 43.89
C GLN A 164 34.03 10.95 44.46
N ASN A 165 35.24 10.51 44.10
CA ASN A 165 36.45 11.23 44.48
C ASN A 165 36.51 12.65 43.87
N THR A 166 35.76 12.94 42.81
CA THR A 166 35.71 14.28 42.18
C THR A 166 34.49 15.11 42.57
N THR A 167 33.46 14.54 43.21
CA THR A 167 32.19 15.24 43.51
C THR A 167 32.32 16.35 44.55
N HIS A 168 33.35 16.30 45.41
CA HIS A 168 33.63 17.36 46.39
C HIS A 168 34.01 18.70 45.74
N ILE A 169 34.33 18.72 44.45
CA ILE A 169 34.67 19.93 43.69
C ILE A 169 33.37 20.64 43.28
N VAL A 170 32.87 21.51 44.16
CA VAL A 170 31.59 22.23 43.97
C VAL A 170 31.65 23.28 42.85
N LYS A 171 32.80 23.93 42.68
CA LYS A 171 33.01 24.98 41.66
C LYS A 171 33.70 24.43 40.42
N LEU A 172 32.94 24.31 39.32
CA LEU A 172 33.41 23.82 38.02
C LEU A 172 33.82 24.98 37.10
N ASP A 173 34.71 25.85 37.58
CA ASP A 173 35.05 27.15 36.94
C ASP A 173 35.82 27.03 35.60
N THR A 174 36.20 25.81 35.20
CA THR A 174 36.97 25.58 33.97
C THR A 174 36.26 24.54 33.12
N ILE A 175 36.28 24.73 31.80
CA ILE A 175 35.66 23.83 30.81
C ILE A 175 36.15 22.38 30.99
N GLY A 176 37.44 22.19 31.32
CA GLY A 176 38.01 20.86 31.55
C GLY A 176 37.42 20.12 32.77
N LYS A 177 37.07 20.84 33.84
CA LYS A 177 36.42 20.24 35.03
C LYS A 177 34.99 19.79 34.68
N ALA A 178 34.23 20.62 33.97
CA ALA A 178 32.88 20.27 33.51
C ALA A 178 32.91 19.06 32.56
N ARG A 179 33.81 19.05 31.57
CA ARG A 179 33.93 17.96 30.60
C ARG A 179 34.31 16.62 31.23
N ARG A 180 35.19 16.62 32.25
CA ARG A 180 35.53 15.39 32.99
C ARG A 180 34.33 14.82 33.74
N LYS A 181 33.54 15.69 34.38
CA LYS A 181 32.31 15.30 35.08
C LYS A 181 31.30 14.68 34.11
N GLU A 182 31.03 15.39 33.00
CA GLU A 182 30.14 14.92 31.94
C GLU A 182 30.58 13.55 31.38
N HIS A 183 31.89 13.37 31.17
CA HIS A 183 32.44 12.11 30.68
C HIS A 183 32.22 10.93 31.64
N PHE A 184 32.38 11.15 32.95
CA PHE A 184 32.06 10.14 33.95
C PHE A 184 30.55 9.82 33.96
N GLU A 185 29.69 10.83 33.89
CA GLU A 185 28.23 10.66 33.86
C GLU A 185 27.77 9.88 32.61
N GLU A 186 28.33 10.19 31.45
CA GLU A 186 28.06 9.47 30.20
C GLU A 186 28.46 7.99 30.29
N GLN A 187 29.66 7.71 30.81
CA GLN A 187 30.13 6.34 30.98
C GLN A 187 29.30 5.55 32.02
N LEU A 188 28.93 6.17 33.15
CA LEU A 188 28.07 5.54 34.17
C LEU A 188 26.71 5.19 33.57
N ALA A 189 26.07 6.14 32.87
CA ALA A 189 24.79 5.92 32.21
C ALA A 189 24.85 4.80 31.15
N ALA A 190 25.95 4.71 30.41
CA ALA A 190 26.17 3.63 29.45
C ALA A 190 26.25 2.26 30.14
N ILE A 191 27.04 2.14 31.22
CA ILE A 191 27.19 0.89 31.98
C ILE A 191 25.87 0.46 32.61
N GLU A 192 25.10 1.39 33.18
CA GLU A 192 23.77 1.11 33.75
C GLU A 192 22.80 0.55 32.71
N LYS A 193 22.82 1.13 31.50
CA LYS A 193 22.05 0.61 30.36
C LYS A 193 22.47 -0.81 29.99
N TYR A 194 23.77 -1.13 29.99
CA TYR A 194 24.25 -2.49 29.72
C TYR A 194 23.86 -3.47 30.83
N ILE A 195 23.94 -3.07 32.10
CA ILE A 195 23.50 -3.89 33.25
C ILE A 195 22.00 -4.19 33.13
N SER A 196 21.18 -3.19 32.80
CA SER A 196 19.73 -3.36 32.59
C SER A 196 19.39 -4.31 31.45
N LYS A 197 20.22 -4.36 30.39
CA LYS A 197 20.07 -5.34 29.31
C LYS A 197 20.53 -6.73 29.74
N ALA A 198 21.65 -6.82 30.44
CA ALA A 198 22.24 -8.08 30.89
C ALA A 198 21.47 -8.77 32.03
N SER A 199 20.68 -8.01 32.79
CA SER A 199 19.82 -8.53 33.87
C SER A 199 18.54 -9.19 33.36
N LYS A 200 18.18 -9.00 32.08
CA LYS A 200 17.05 -9.69 31.45
C LYS A 200 17.37 -11.19 31.30
N GLY A 201 16.35 -12.04 31.44
CA GLY A 201 16.53 -13.49 31.51
C GLY A 201 17.12 -14.15 30.26
N THR A 202 16.75 -13.67 29.06
CA THR A 202 17.23 -14.26 27.79
C THR A 202 17.93 -13.20 26.96
N ILE A 203 19.18 -13.45 26.59
CA ILE A 203 19.98 -12.58 25.72
C ILE A 203 20.37 -13.36 24.48
N VAL A 204 20.09 -12.77 23.33
CA VAL A 204 20.47 -13.30 22.03
C VAL A 204 21.62 -12.45 21.51
N VAL A 205 22.75 -13.10 21.21
CA VAL A 205 23.94 -12.47 20.64
C VAL A 205 23.98 -12.80 19.16
N SER A 206 24.26 -11.78 18.36
CA SER A 206 24.50 -11.91 16.93
C SER A 206 25.98 -11.62 16.72
N SER A 207 26.77 -12.62 16.33
CA SER A 207 28.16 -12.38 15.88
C SER A 207 28.10 -11.77 14.48
N GLY A 208 28.28 -10.46 14.40
CA GLY A 208 28.48 -9.74 13.14
C GLY A 208 29.95 -9.51 12.85
#